data_AF-A0A1W1CYP0-F1
#
_entry.id   AF-A0A1W1CYP0-F1
#
_cell.length_a   1.000
_cell.length_b   1.000
_cell.length_c   1.000
_cell.angle_alpha   90.00
_cell.angle_beta   90.00
_cell.angle_gamma   90.00
#
_symmetry.space_group_name_H-M   'P 1'
#
loop_
_entity.id
_entity.type
_entity.pdbx_description
1 polymer ?
#
loop_
_entity_poly.entity_id
_entity_poly.type
_entity_poly.pdbx_seq_one_letter_code
_entity_poly.pdbx_strand_id
1 'polypeptide(L)'
;MKKTILLSVVSLTLLNAMDNKPMFPPMVPSLPIHKEVPHAKKAKAIVADSCNMIPPMILHLPPPMEIALIKCKNESNMPPKALVEKRLSTLLKKKVKVLKIEIVKKFNQLYKVTYNGGVILTNKNADAFIRQ
;
A
#
# COMPACT_ATOMS: atom_id res chain seq x y z
N MET A 1 -40.99 -45.42 36.54
CA MET A 1 -40.14 -45.35 35.34
C MET A 1 -38.98 -44.41 35.61
N LYS A 2 -37.77 -44.96 35.79
CA LYS A 2 -36.53 -44.21 36.02
C LYS A 2 -35.83 -44.03 34.67
N LYS A 3 -35.52 -42.79 34.28
CA LYS A 3 -34.58 -42.51 33.18
C LYS A 3 -33.64 -41.39 33.60
N THR A 4 -32.53 -41.81 34.19
CA THR A 4 -31.30 -41.02 34.30
C THR A 4 -30.65 -41.03 32.93
N ILE A 5 -30.43 -39.86 32.33
CA ILE A 5 -29.53 -39.73 31.17
C ILE A 5 -28.45 -38.74 31.59
N LEU A 6 -27.32 -39.33 31.94
CA LEU A 6 -26.04 -38.73 32.17
C LEU A 6 -25.25 -38.99 30.88
N LEU A 7 -24.80 -37.96 30.17
CA LEU A 7 -23.74 -38.11 29.17
C LEU A 7 -22.97 -36.81 29.03
N SER A 8 -21.85 -36.83 29.76
CA SER A 8 -20.63 -36.05 29.58
C SER A 8 -20.22 -35.94 28.12
N VAL A 9 -19.92 -34.71 27.68
CA VAL A 9 -19.04 -34.46 26.52
C VAL A 9 -18.07 -33.35 26.90
N VAL A 10 -17.07 -33.70 27.72
CA VAL A 10 -15.87 -32.88 27.89
C VAL A 10 -14.81 -33.48 26.99
N SER A 11 -14.54 -32.83 25.86
CA SER A 11 -13.39 -33.13 25.02
C SER A 11 -12.58 -31.84 24.85
N LEU A 12 -11.69 -31.59 25.82
CA LEU A 12 -10.57 -30.67 25.64
C LEU A 12 -9.45 -31.44 24.96
N THR A 13 -9.14 -31.09 23.72
CA THR A 13 -7.89 -31.52 23.08
C THR A 13 -7.15 -30.34 22.45
N LEU A 14 -5.92 -30.19 22.96
CA LEU A 14 -4.69 -29.68 22.33
C LEU A 14 -4.64 -28.23 21.84
N LEU A 15 -4.16 -27.35 22.71
CA LEU A 15 -3.19 -26.32 22.34
C LEU A 15 -1.81 -26.77 22.84
N ASN A 16 -0.82 -26.82 21.95
CA ASN A 16 0.36 -25.94 22.03
C ASN A 16 1.20 -26.09 20.77
N ALA A 17 1.29 -24.97 20.05
CA ALA A 17 2.00 -24.77 18.82
C ALA A 17 3.52 -24.78 19.03
N MET A 18 4.22 -25.21 17.98
CA MET A 18 5.66 -25.32 17.91
C MET A 18 6.36 -23.96 18.08
N ASP A 19 7.40 -23.95 18.90
CA ASP A 19 8.39 -22.88 19.03
C ASP A 19 9.22 -22.79 17.73
N ASN A 20 8.72 -22.04 16.75
CA ASN A 20 9.50 -21.67 15.57
C ASN A 20 10.26 -20.36 15.87
N LYS A 21 11.40 -20.50 16.55
CA LYS A 21 12.36 -19.40 16.72
C LYS A 21 12.81 -18.88 15.35
N PRO A 22 12.75 -17.56 15.08
CA PRO A 22 13.20 -17.01 13.81
C PRO A 22 14.74 -17.03 13.69
N MET A 23 15.13 -17.43 12.50
CA MET A 23 16.44 -17.55 11.86
C MET A 23 17.32 -16.29 11.89
N PHE A 24 18.64 -16.46 11.77
CA PHE A 24 19.48 -15.53 11.00
C PHE A 24 20.45 -16.31 10.10
N PRO A 25 20.59 -15.95 8.81
CA PRO A 25 21.62 -16.52 7.94
C PRO A 25 23.01 -15.97 8.29
N PRO A 26 24.10 -16.70 7.98
CA PRO A 26 25.46 -16.24 8.24
C PRO A 26 25.82 -14.98 7.44
N MET A 27 26.55 -14.05 8.07
CA MET A 27 27.03 -12.82 7.45
C MET A 27 28.07 -13.11 6.36
N VAL A 28 27.98 -12.40 5.23
CA VAL A 28 28.98 -12.43 4.17
C VAL A 28 30.13 -11.46 4.46
N PRO A 29 31.39 -11.77 4.09
CA PRO A 29 32.53 -10.86 4.26
C PRO A 29 32.47 -9.68 3.28
N SER A 30 32.85 -8.49 3.73
CA SER A 30 32.90 -7.26 2.92
C SER A 30 34.03 -7.30 1.89
N LEU A 31 33.71 -7.01 0.61
CA LEU A 31 34.68 -6.86 -0.47
C LEU A 31 35.26 -5.43 -0.52
N PRO A 32 36.56 -5.24 -0.87
CA PRO A 32 37.16 -3.92 -0.98
C PRO A 32 36.70 -3.19 -2.25
N ILE A 33 36.29 -1.93 -2.08
CA ILE A 33 35.89 -1.03 -3.17
C ILE A 33 37.16 -0.48 -3.83
N HIS A 34 37.42 -0.85 -5.09
CA HIS A 34 38.41 -0.18 -5.94
C HIS A 34 37.75 0.88 -6.83
N LYS A 35 38.52 1.94 -7.05
CA LYS A 35 38.14 3.32 -7.42
C LYS A 35 37.66 3.51 -8.86
N GLU A 36 36.96 4.64 -9.00
CA GLU A 36 36.33 5.34 -10.13
C GLU A 36 36.99 5.25 -11.53
N VAL A 37 36.14 5.29 -12.56
CA VAL A 37 36.47 5.51 -13.98
C VAL A 37 35.81 6.83 -14.45
N PRO A 38 36.44 7.67 -15.30
CA PRO A 38 36.04 9.07 -15.47
C PRO A 38 34.87 9.30 -16.44
N HIS A 39 34.00 10.22 -15.99
CA HIS A 39 32.98 11.04 -16.64
C HIS A 39 32.64 10.87 -18.13
N ALA A 40 31.34 10.61 -18.38
CA ALA A 40 30.59 11.20 -19.50
C ALA A 40 29.53 12.18 -18.95
N LYS A 41 29.61 13.44 -19.38
CA LYS A 41 28.75 14.56 -18.91
C LYS A 41 27.30 14.34 -19.33
N LYS A 42 26.38 14.24 -18.35
CA LYS A 42 24.94 14.48 -18.54
C LYS A 42 24.49 15.58 -17.59
N ALA A 43 23.62 16.46 -18.10
CA ALA A 43 23.11 17.64 -17.43
C ALA A 43 22.63 17.31 -16.00
N LYS A 44 23.19 18.02 -15.01
CA LYS A 44 22.82 17.86 -13.60
C LYS A 44 21.40 18.37 -13.39
N ALA A 45 20.46 17.45 -13.19
CA ALA A 45 19.27 17.76 -12.43
C ALA A 45 19.73 18.26 -11.05
N ILE A 46 19.21 19.40 -10.60
CA ILE A 46 19.50 19.95 -9.26
C ILE A 46 18.83 19.03 -8.25
N VAL A 47 19.55 17.99 -7.84
CA VAL A 47 19.16 17.08 -6.77
C VAL A 47 19.52 17.80 -5.47
N ALA A 48 18.52 18.03 -4.61
CA ALA A 48 18.73 18.65 -3.30
C ALA A 48 19.79 17.86 -2.50
N ASP A 49 20.65 18.55 -1.73
CA ASP A 49 21.79 17.91 -1.04
C ASP A 49 21.40 16.77 -0.10
N SER A 50 20.18 16.79 0.45
CA SER A 50 19.63 15.70 1.25
C SER A 50 19.46 14.39 0.48
N CYS A 51 19.31 14.47 -0.84
CA CYS A 51 19.17 13.31 -1.72
C CYS A 51 20.53 12.74 -2.17
N ASN A 52 21.65 13.47 -1.97
CA ASN A 52 23.00 12.98 -2.30
C ASN A 52 23.57 12.00 -1.26
N MET A 53 23.01 11.99 -0.04
CA MET A 53 23.40 11.07 1.04
C MET A 53 22.73 9.69 0.89
N ILE A 54 21.70 9.60 0.06
CA ILE A 54 20.91 8.39 -0.14
C ILE A 54 21.52 7.61 -1.32
N PRO A 55 21.91 6.33 -1.14
CA PRO A 55 22.39 5.50 -2.23
C PRO A 55 21.41 5.55 -3.43
N PRO A 56 21.89 5.67 -4.68
CA PRO A 56 21.05 5.83 -5.86
C PRO A 56 20.05 4.69 -6.06
N MET A 57 20.30 3.51 -5.48
CA MET A 57 19.37 2.38 -5.43
C MET A 57 18.08 2.66 -4.63
N ILE A 58 18.08 3.63 -3.71
CA ILE A 58 16.89 4.03 -2.94
C ILE A 58 16.13 5.15 -3.67
N LEU A 59 16.80 5.90 -4.55
CA LEU A 59 16.18 6.98 -5.34
C LEU A 59 15.42 6.46 -6.56
N HIS A 60 15.91 5.42 -7.22
CA HIS A 60 15.31 4.90 -8.45
C HIS A 60 15.18 3.38 -8.38
N LEU A 61 13.99 2.92 -7.99
CA LEU A 61 13.63 1.52 -8.11
C LEU A 61 13.64 1.10 -9.59
N PRO A 62 14.06 -0.13 -9.91
CA PRO A 62 13.85 -0.67 -11.24
C PRO A 62 12.36 -0.57 -11.63
N PRO A 63 12.02 -0.30 -12.91
CA PRO A 63 10.63 -0.07 -13.31
C PRO A 63 9.64 -1.17 -12.87
N PRO A 64 9.97 -2.48 -12.91
CA PRO A 64 9.07 -3.52 -12.41
C PRO A 64 8.75 -3.38 -10.91
N MET A 65 9.76 -3.01 -10.11
CA MET A 65 9.62 -2.80 -8.67
C MET A 65 8.86 -1.52 -8.35
N GLU A 66 9.09 -0.45 -9.12
CA GLU A 66 8.35 0.80 -8.96
C GLU A 66 6.84 0.58 -9.19
N ILE A 67 6.47 -0.16 -10.24
CA ILE A 67 5.08 -0.52 -10.54
C ILE A 67 4.48 -1.36 -9.40
N ALA A 68 5.22 -2.34 -8.90
CA ALA A 68 4.77 -3.18 -7.78
C ALA A 68 4.57 -2.36 -6.50
N LEU A 69 5.48 -1.43 -6.22
CA LEU A 69 5.40 -0.55 -5.06
C LEU A 69 4.21 0.41 -5.16
N ILE A 70 4.02 1.04 -6.32
CA ILE A 70 2.86 1.93 -6.58
C ILE A 70 1.56 1.14 -6.41
N LYS A 71 1.47 -0.07 -6.98
CA LYS A 71 0.30 -0.94 -6.83
C LYS A 71 0.02 -1.26 -5.37
N CYS A 72 1.02 -1.74 -4.63
CA CYS A 72 0.91 -2.06 -3.21
C CYS A 72 0.46 -0.85 -2.39
N LYS A 73 1.08 0.32 -2.60
CA LYS A 73 0.70 1.55 -1.91
C LYS A 73 -0.73 1.97 -2.22
N ASN A 74 -1.18 1.85 -3.47
CA ASN A 74 -2.53 2.22 -3.85
C ASN A 74 -3.59 1.29 -3.25
N GLU A 75 -3.33 -0.01 -3.23
CA GLU A 75 -4.21 -1.02 -2.64
C GLU A 75 -4.30 -0.83 -1.11
N SER A 76 -3.16 -0.66 -0.44
CA SER A 76 -3.10 -0.44 1.01
C SER A 76 -3.76 0.87 1.45
N ASN A 77 -3.70 1.90 0.62
CA ASN A 77 -4.27 3.23 0.91
C ASN A 77 -5.65 3.44 0.30
N MET A 78 -6.30 2.41 -0.23
CA MET A 78 -7.59 2.56 -0.90
C MET A 78 -8.64 3.12 0.08
N PRO A 79 -9.29 4.26 -0.25
CA PRO A 79 -10.22 4.87 0.69
C PRO A 79 -11.51 4.04 0.84
N PRO A 80 -12.06 3.95 2.06
CA PRO A 80 -13.32 3.27 2.28
C PRO A 80 -14.46 4.07 1.65
N LYS A 81 -15.44 3.37 1.06
CA LYS A 81 -16.59 3.98 0.37
C LYS A 81 -17.31 5.02 1.23
N ALA A 82 -17.54 4.72 2.51
CA ALA A 82 -18.23 5.62 3.44
C ALA A 82 -17.51 6.97 3.64
N LEU A 83 -16.18 6.97 3.66
CA LEU A 83 -15.39 8.20 3.78
C LEU A 83 -15.55 9.05 2.52
N VAL A 84 -15.41 8.42 1.35
CA VAL A 84 -15.56 9.10 0.06
C VAL A 84 -16.97 9.67 -0.09
N GLU A 85 -18.01 8.91 0.25
CA GLU A 85 -19.41 9.37 0.23
C GLU A 85 -19.62 10.58 1.14
N LYS A 86 -19.11 10.54 2.37
CA LYS A 86 -19.23 11.64 3.32
C LYS A 86 -18.55 12.90 2.79
N ARG A 87 -17.31 12.78 2.31
CA ARG A 87 -16.53 13.91 1.79
C ARG A 87 -17.16 14.50 0.53
N LEU A 88 -17.54 13.67 -0.43
CA LEU A 88 -18.20 14.13 -1.65
C LEU A 88 -19.55 14.75 -1.37
N SER A 89 -20.31 14.22 -0.42
CA SER A 89 -21.59 14.81 -0.04
C SER A 89 -21.43 16.21 0.54
N THR A 90 -20.37 16.44 1.33
CA THR A 90 -20.00 17.76 1.84
C THR A 90 -19.57 18.70 0.71
N LEU A 91 -18.68 18.26 -0.19
CA LEU A 91 -18.14 19.10 -1.26
C LEU A 91 -19.19 19.47 -2.31
N LEU A 92 -20.08 18.54 -2.66
CA LEU A 92 -21.14 18.75 -3.66
C LEU A 92 -22.45 19.28 -3.06
N LYS A 93 -22.53 19.43 -1.73
CA LYS A 93 -23.73 19.84 -0.97
C LYS A 93 -24.98 19.01 -1.32
N LYS A 94 -24.80 17.73 -1.66
CA LYS A 94 -25.85 16.80 -2.10
C LYS A 94 -25.57 15.41 -1.55
N LYS A 95 -26.61 14.59 -1.40
CA LYS A 95 -26.42 13.18 -1.00
C LYS A 95 -25.81 12.39 -2.16
N VAL A 96 -24.59 11.90 -1.98
CA VAL A 96 -23.85 11.12 -2.98
C VAL A 96 -23.81 9.65 -2.57
N LYS A 97 -24.01 8.75 -3.53
CA LYS A 97 -23.82 7.30 -3.35
C LYS A 97 -22.71 6.83 -4.26
N VAL A 98 -21.66 6.25 -3.69
CA VAL A 98 -20.50 5.74 -4.42
C VAL A 98 -20.81 4.31 -4.88
N LEU A 99 -20.75 4.10 -6.19
CA LEU A 99 -20.99 2.82 -6.82
C LEU A 99 -19.71 1.98 -6.82
N LYS A 100 -18.63 2.57 -7.35
CA LYS A 100 -17.35 1.88 -7.58
C LYS A 100 -16.17 2.81 -7.29
N ILE A 101 -15.09 2.22 -6.79
CA ILE A 101 -13.80 2.86 -6.62
C ILE A 101 -12.78 1.97 -7.33
N GLU A 102 -11.97 2.56 -8.21
CA GLU A 102 -10.94 1.88 -9.00
C GLU A 102 -9.60 2.59 -8.83
N ILE A 103 -8.51 1.84 -8.90
CA ILE A 103 -7.16 2.39 -8.85
C ILE A 103 -6.76 2.86 -10.26
N VAL A 104 -6.27 4.10 -10.36
CA VAL A 104 -5.72 4.59 -11.63
C VAL A 104 -4.28 4.07 -11.78
N LYS A 105 -4.04 3.27 -12.83
CA LYS A 105 -2.72 2.69 -13.10
C LYS A 105 -1.68 3.80 -13.31
N LYS A 106 -0.43 3.54 -12.87
CA LYS A 106 0.74 4.44 -12.99
C LYS A 106 0.69 5.73 -12.15
N PHE A 107 -0.41 6.02 -11.46
CA PHE A 107 -0.50 7.15 -10.53
C PHE A 107 -0.45 6.65 -9.09
N ASN A 108 0.21 7.39 -8.22
CA ASN A 108 0.29 7.11 -6.80
C ASN A 108 -0.88 7.81 -6.08
N GLN A 109 -1.62 7.05 -5.28
CA GLN A 109 -2.76 7.49 -4.46
C GLN A 109 -3.88 8.21 -5.22
N LEU A 110 -4.06 7.88 -6.51
CA LEU A 110 -5.14 8.41 -7.34
C LEU A 110 -6.19 7.33 -7.60
N TYR A 111 -7.44 7.66 -7.28
CA TYR A 111 -8.57 6.75 -7.34
C TYR A 111 -9.66 7.33 -8.24
N LYS A 112 -10.20 6.50 -9.12
CA LYS A 112 -11.36 6.80 -9.93
C LYS A 112 -12.61 6.36 -9.18
N VAL A 113 -13.52 7.29 -8.95
CA VAL A 113 -14.75 7.06 -8.19
C VAL A 113 -15.94 7.28 -9.13
N THR A 114 -16.74 6.24 -9.30
CA THR A 114 -18.03 6.31 -9.99
C THR A 114 -19.13 6.45 -8.96
N TYR A 115 -19.91 7.52 -9.05
CA TYR A 115 -21.04 7.81 -8.19
C TYR A 115 -22.29 8.09 -9.02
N ASN A 116 -23.44 8.25 -8.36
CA ASN A 116 -24.73 8.48 -9.01
C ASN A 116 -24.79 9.71 -9.94
N GLY A 117 -23.88 10.68 -9.79
CA GLY A 117 -23.83 11.89 -10.61
C GLY A 117 -22.65 11.96 -11.59
N GLY A 118 -21.91 10.86 -11.79
CA GLY A 118 -20.82 10.81 -12.77
C GLY A 118 -19.56 10.13 -12.26
N VAL A 119 -18.43 10.50 -12.86
CA VAL A 119 -17.11 9.92 -12.59
C VAL A 119 -16.16 11.04 -12.20
N ILE A 120 -15.39 10.81 -11.14
CA ILE A 120 -14.36 11.74 -10.66
C ILE A 120 -13.06 11.01 -10.37
N LEU A 121 -11.97 11.77 -10.34
CA LEU A 121 -10.69 11.35 -9.82
C LEU A 121 -10.43 12.03 -8.48
N THR A 122 -9.96 11.28 -7.50
CA THR A 122 -9.73 11.76 -6.13
C THR A 122 -8.48 11.16 -5.50
N ASN A 123 -7.92 11.85 -4.50
CA ASN A 123 -6.84 11.32 -3.67
C ASN A 123 -7.36 10.37 -2.59
N LYS A 124 -6.44 9.76 -1.81
CA LYS A 124 -6.75 8.92 -0.63
C LYS A 124 -7.74 9.55 0.34
N ASN A 125 -7.66 10.85 0.58
CA ASN A 125 -8.47 11.49 1.63
C ASN A 125 -9.84 11.96 1.13
N ALA A 126 -10.05 11.96 -0.18
CA ALA A 126 -11.22 12.55 -0.83
C ALA A 126 -11.44 14.04 -0.51
N ASP A 127 -10.35 14.79 -0.32
CA ASP A 127 -10.40 16.22 0.01
C ASP A 127 -10.67 17.09 -1.21
N ALA A 128 -10.22 16.66 -2.39
CA ALA A 128 -10.38 17.34 -3.66
C ALA A 128 -10.66 16.33 -4.77
N PHE A 129 -11.37 16.77 -5.81
CA PHE A 129 -11.69 15.93 -6.95
C PHE A 129 -11.59 16.67 -8.27
N ILE A 130 -11.34 15.90 -9.34
CA ILE A 130 -11.38 16.35 -10.73
C ILE A 130 -12.52 15.59 -11.41
N ARG A 131 -13.41 16.30 -12.11
CA ARG A 131 -14.45 15.67 -12.93
C ARG A 131 -13.86 15.15 -14.23
N GLN A 132 -14.26 13.95 -14.63
CA GLN A 132 -13.96 13.42 -15.95
C GLN A 132 -15.08 13.73 -16.94
#